data_AF-A0A0F3RDM4-F1
#
_entry.id   AF-A0A0F3RDM4-F1
#
_cell.length_a   1.000
_cell.length_b   1.000
_cell.length_c   1.000
_cell.angle_alpha   90.00
_cell.angle_beta   90.00
_cell.angle_gamma   90.00
#
_symmetry.space_group_name_H-M   'P 1'
#
loop_
_entity.id
_entity.type
_entity.pdbx_description
1 polymer ?
#
loop_
_entity_poly.entity_id
_entity_poly.type
_entity_poly.pdbx_seq_one_letter_code
_entity_poly.pdbx_strand_id
1 'polypeptide(L)'
;MPQFDIATYYSQIFWLIVTFGLLYIFVYKFITPKAEEIFNNRKTNIQDNITQADTLTIEVEKLNKYYNEEIDKINTEIDRLKKEKIDSLESEFLIKKKNLEQDLKNAINQNIEDINLAAKQFRTNKSAAIIKLAVNIIEKIAGTKADMNLLQNIKVK
;
A
#
# COMPACT_ATOMS: atom_id res chain seq x y z
N MET A 1 -1.37 -89.51 62.05
CA MET A 1 -1.23 -89.80 60.61
C MET A 1 0.25 -89.70 60.24
N PRO A 2 0.91 -90.77 59.78
CA PRO A 2 2.36 -90.84 59.60
C PRO A 2 2.86 -90.14 58.31
N GLN A 3 2.17 -89.08 57.87
CA GLN A 3 2.40 -88.40 56.58
C GLN A 3 2.95 -86.98 56.74
N PHE A 4 3.15 -86.52 57.99
CA PHE A 4 3.87 -85.30 58.32
C PHE A 4 5.29 -85.68 58.77
N ASP A 5 6.11 -86.16 57.83
CA ASP A 5 7.53 -86.36 58.11
C ASP A 5 8.27 -85.01 58.00
N ILE A 6 8.30 -84.28 59.12
CA ILE A 6 8.88 -82.94 59.28
C ILE A 6 10.34 -82.89 58.81
N ALA A 7 11.05 -84.03 58.80
CA ALA A 7 12.44 -84.11 58.34
C ALA A 7 12.63 -83.72 56.86
N THR A 8 11.62 -83.94 56.00
CA THR A 8 11.72 -83.65 54.56
C THR A 8 11.42 -82.18 54.21
N TYR A 9 10.66 -81.47 55.05
CA TYR A 9 10.28 -80.07 54.83
C TYR A 9 11.48 -79.11 54.89
N TYR A 10 12.49 -79.41 55.71
CA TYR A 10 13.71 -78.60 55.80
C TYR A 10 14.46 -78.54 54.47
N SER A 11 14.57 -79.67 53.75
CA SER A 11 15.22 -79.74 52.44
C SER A 11 14.44 -78.97 51.37
N GLN A 12 13.10 -79.08 51.38
CA GLN A 12 12.24 -78.32 50.46
C GLN A 12 12.36 -76.81 50.68
N ILE A 13 12.37 -76.36 51.94
CA ILE A 13 12.56 -74.95 52.29
C ILE A 13 13.95 -74.46 51.87
N PHE A 14 14.99 -75.28 52.10
CA PHE A 14 16.35 -74.94 51.65
C PHE A 14 16.41 -74.73 50.12
N TRP A 15 15.89 -75.67 49.33
CA TRP A 15 15.89 -75.54 47.87
C TRP A 15 14.98 -74.43 47.36
N LEU A 16 13.87 -74.16 48.05
CA LEU A 16 13.01 -73.01 47.76
C LEU A 16 13.79 -71.71 47.91
N ILE A 17 14.51 -71.52 49.02
CA ILE A 17 15.34 -70.32 49.25
C ILE A 17 16.45 -70.21 48.20
N VAL A 18 17.12 -71.31 47.87
CA VAL A 18 18.20 -71.32 46.87
C VAL A 18 17.68 -70.95 45.47
N THR A 19 16.61 -71.59 45.01
CA THR A 19 16.03 -71.34 43.68
C THR A 19 15.39 -69.97 43.57
N PHE A 20 14.67 -69.54 44.60
CA PHE A 20 14.08 -68.21 44.67
C PHE A 20 15.15 -67.13 44.75
N GLY A 21 16.21 -67.32 45.54
CA GLY A 21 17.35 -66.41 45.61
C GLY A 21 18.07 -66.27 44.26
N LEU A 22 18.28 -67.38 43.56
CA LEU A 22 18.90 -67.36 42.23
C LEU A 22 18.02 -66.62 41.21
N LEU A 23 16.71 -66.89 41.19
CA LEU A 23 15.76 -66.17 40.34
C LEU A 23 15.69 -64.68 40.70
N TYR A 24 15.69 -64.34 41.98
CA TYR A 24 15.68 -62.95 42.44
C TYR A 24 16.91 -62.19 41.92
N ILE A 25 18.11 -62.79 42.02
CA ILE A 25 19.35 -62.19 41.49
C ILE A 25 19.25 -62.02 39.97
N PHE A 26 18.68 -62.99 39.25
CA PHE A 26 18.48 -62.88 37.80
C PHE A 26 17.56 -61.71 37.43
N VAL A 27 16.41 -61.58 38.10
CA VAL A 27 15.46 -60.48 37.90
C VAL A 27 16.13 -59.14 38.22
N TYR A 28 16.76 -59.04 39.39
CA TYR A 28 17.44 -57.84 39.86
C TYR A 28 18.54 -57.38 38.89
N LYS A 29 19.35 -58.32 38.38
CA LYS A 29 20.51 -57.98 37.55
C LYS A 29 20.19 -57.81 36.07
N PHE A 30 19.13 -58.42 35.55
CA PHE A 30 18.83 -58.39 34.10
C PHE A 30 17.51 -57.71 33.74
N ILE A 31 16.45 -57.93 34.50
CA ILE A 31 15.10 -57.45 34.14
C ILE A 31 14.90 -56.02 34.63
N THR A 32 15.24 -55.74 35.89
CA THR A 32 15.14 -54.40 36.48
C THR A 32 15.92 -53.34 35.69
N PRO A 33 17.22 -53.50 35.36
CA PRO A 33 17.95 -52.47 34.63
C PRO A 33 17.39 -52.24 33.22
N LYS A 34 16.90 -53.29 32.54
CA LYS A 34 16.25 -53.13 31.23
C LYS A 34 14.94 -52.34 31.33
N ALA A 35 14.14 -52.61 32.36
CA ALA A 35 12.91 -51.86 32.58
C ALA A 35 13.21 -50.39 32.89
N GLU A 36 14.20 -50.14 33.75
CA GLU A 36 14.65 -48.79 34.10
C GLU A 36 15.16 -48.01 32.88
N GLU A 37 15.97 -48.64 32.02
CA GLU A 37 16.43 -48.04 30.76
C GLU A 37 15.25 -47.61 29.87
N ILE A 38 14.25 -48.48 29.70
CA ILE A 38 13.05 -48.17 28.90
C ILE A 38 12.27 -46.99 29.51
N PHE A 39 12.07 -46.99 30.83
CA PHE A 39 11.37 -45.90 31.50
C PHE A 39 12.12 -44.58 31.38
N ASN A 40 13.44 -44.61 31.57
CA ASN A 40 14.28 -43.41 31.45
C ASN A 40 14.27 -42.89 30.01
N ASN A 41 14.48 -43.75 29.01
CA ASN A 41 14.44 -43.35 27.60
C ASN A 41 13.09 -42.73 27.23
N ARG A 42 11.97 -43.32 27.66
CA ARG A 42 10.64 -42.75 27.43
C ARG A 42 10.47 -41.39 28.10
N LYS A 43 10.94 -41.26 29.34
CA LYS A 43 10.88 -39.99 30.09
C LYS A 43 11.70 -38.91 29.38
N THR A 44 12.92 -39.22 28.95
CA THR A 44 13.78 -38.32 28.19
C THR A 44 13.12 -37.87 26.90
N ASN A 45 12.61 -38.80 26.08
CA ASN A 45 11.94 -38.46 24.83
C ASN A 45 10.71 -37.57 25.04
N ILE A 46 9.91 -37.82 26.09
CA ILE A 46 8.77 -36.95 26.44
C ILE A 46 9.26 -35.56 26.82
N GLN A 47 10.29 -35.47 27.67
CA GLN A 47 10.84 -34.19 28.10
C GLN A 47 11.46 -33.40 26.94
N ASP A 48 12.15 -34.07 26.03
CA ASP A 48 12.75 -33.48 24.84
C ASP A 48 11.66 -32.96 23.90
N ASN A 49 10.59 -33.73 23.67
CA ASN A 49 9.46 -33.29 22.86
C ASN A 49 8.74 -32.07 23.46
N ILE A 50 8.56 -32.03 24.78
CA ILE A 50 7.99 -30.86 25.47
C ILE A 50 8.89 -29.64 25.28
N THR A 51 10.20 -29.81 25.49
CA THR A 51 11.19 -28.72 25.34
C THR A 51 11.24 -28.20 23.90
N GLN A 52 11.16 -29.08 22.91
CA GLN A 52 11.08 -28.71 21.50
C GLN A 52 9.77 -27.97 21.20
N ALA A 53 8.64 -28.43 21.72
CA ALA A 53 7.35 -27.76 21.56
C ALA A 53 7.34 -26.35 22.18
N ASP A 54 7.93 -26.18 23.36
CA ASP A 54 8.08 -24.87 24.01
C ASP A 54 8.98 -23.95 23.18
N THR A 55 10.09 -24.48 22.65
CA THR A 55 11.01 -23.73 21.78
C THR A 55 10.33 -23.26 20.51
N LEU A 56 9.59 -24.15 19.84
CA LEU A 56 8.81 -23.82 18.64
C LEU A 56 7.73 -22.79 18.94
N THR A 57 7.06 -22.89 20.10
CA THR A 57 6.09 -21.89 20.54
C THR A 57 6.73 -20.50 20.65
N ILE A 58 7.89 -20.42 21.32
CA ILE A 58 8.63 -19.17 21.48
C ILE A 58 9.08 -18.60 20.12
N GLU A 59 9.53 -19.45 19.20
CA GLU A 59 9.92 -19.02 17.85
C GLU A 59 8.74 -18.47 17.06
N VAL A 60 7.58 -19.13 17.13
CA VAL A 60 6.34 -18.67 16.50
C VAL A 60 5.88 -17.34 17.10
N GLU A 61 5.93 -17.18 18.42
CA GLU A 61 5.60 -15.91 19.08
C GLU A 61 6.54 -14.78 18.63
N LYS A 62 7.85 -15.04 18.55
CA LYS A 62 8.83 -14.07 18.03
C LYS A 62 8.55 -13.70 16.59
N LEU A 63 8.24 -14.68 15.74
CA LEU A 63 7.94 -14.46 14.33
C LEU A 63 6.66 -13.64 14.16
N ASN A 64 5.61 -13.97 14.91
CA ASN A 64 4.36 -13.20 14.92
C ASN A 64 4.58 -11.77 15.38
N LYS A 65 5.37 -11.57 16.43
CA LYS A 65 5.72 -10.23 16.91
C LYS A 65 6.45 -9.42 15.84
N TYR A 66 7.49 -10.00 15.22
CA TYR A 66 8.23 -9.37 14.14
C TYR A 66 7.31 -9.01 12.96
N TYR A 67 6.44 -9.93 12.54
CA TYR A 67 5.52 -9.71 11.44
C TYR A 67 4.52 -8.59 11.73
N ASN A 68 3.96 -8.56 12.94
CA ASN A 68 3.05 -7.50 13.37
C ASN A 68 3.75 -6.13 13.44
N GLU A 69 4.96 -6.06 13.98
CA GLU A 69 5.77 -4.83 13.98
C GLU A 69 6.06 -4.34 12.55
N GLU A 70 6.35 -5.26 11.63
CA GLU A 70 6.64 -4.91 10.24
C GLU A 70 5.39 -4.42 9.50
N ILE A 71 4.23 -5.04 9.73
CA ILE A 71 2.94 -4.56 9.21
C ILE A 71 2.66 -3.14 9.72
N ASP A 72 2.86 -2.89 11.01
CA ASP A 72 2.60 -1.57 11.61
C ASP A 72 3.50 -0.48 10.99
N LYS A 73 4.79 -0.78 10.79
CA LYS A 73 5.72 0.10 10.07
C LYS A 73 5.27 0.35 8.63
N ILE A 74 4.89 -0.70 7.90
CA ILE A 74 4.42 -0.57 6.52
C ILE A 74 3.16 0.30 6.44
N ASN A 75 2.20 0.10 7.34
CA ASN A 75 0.98 0.91 7.39
C ASN A 75 1.30 2.38 7.68
N THR A 76 2.18 2.63 8.65
CA THR A 76 2.65 3.98 8.98
C THR A 76 3.32 4.65 7.76
N GLU A 77 4.15 3.92 7.04
CA GLU A 77 4.83 4.42 5.84
C GLU A 77 3.85 4.66 4.68
N ILE A 78 2.86 3.77 4.49
CA ILE A 78 1.79 3.96 3.51
C ILE A 78 1.02 5.25 3.81
N ASP A 79 0.64 5.48 5.08
CA ASP A 79 -0.11 6.67 5.45
C ASP A 79 0.73 7.94 5.30
N ARG A 80 2.04 7.87 5.63
CA ARG A 80 3.00 8.95 5.37
C ARG A 80 3.09 9.28 3.88
N LEU A 81 3.27 8.26 3.03
CA LEU A 81 3.38 8.42 1.58
C LEU A 81 2.08 8.92 0.95
N LYS A 82 0.93 8.42 1.40
CA LYS A 82 -0.39 8.91 0.96
C LYS A 82 -0.53 10.40 1.26
N LYS A 83 -0.24 10.80 2.50
CA LYS A 83 -0.32 12.21 2.91
C LYS A 83 0.63 13.08 2.08
N GLU A 84 1.89 12.67 1.94
CA GLU A 84 2.89 13.39 1.14
C GLU A 84 2.44 13.57 -0.32
N LYS A 85 1.87 12.52 -0.94
CA LYS A 85 1.37 12.59 -2.31
C LYS A 85 0.11 13.44 -2.46
N ILE A 86 -0.81 13.38 -1.50
CA ILE A 86 -2.00 14.25 -1.49
C ILE A 86 -1.58 15.71 -1.36
N ASP A 87 -0.69 16.02 -0.41
CA ASP A 87 -0.20 17.39 -0.18
C ASP A 87 0.56 17.93 -1.41
N SER A 88 1.41 17.11 -2.03
CA SER A 88 2.12 17.47 -3.27
C SER A 88 1.15 17.70 -4.43
N LEU A 89 0.15 16.83 -4.59
CA LEU A 89 -0.84 16.94 -5.66
C LEU A 89 -1.69 18.21 -5.50
N GLU A 90 -2.12 18.54 -4.28
CA GLU A 90 -2.86 19.76 -3.98
C GLU A 90 -2.02 21.00 -4.30
N SER A 91 -0.74 21.01 -3.90
CA SER A 91 0.19 22.10 -4.21
C SER A 91 0.38 22.28 -5.72
N GLU A 92 0.63 21.18 -6.46
CA GLU A 92 0.75 21.21 -7.92
C GLU A 92 -0.54 21.68 -8.60
N PHE A 93 -1.69 21.24 -8.11
CA PHE A 93 -3.00 21.67 -8.59
C PHE A 93 -3.20 23.16 -8.41
N LEU A 94 -2.90 23.71 -7.23
CA LEU A 94 -3.00 25.14 -6.94
C LEU A 94 -2.06 25.98 -7.82
N ILE A 95 -0.82 25.52 -8.03
CA ILE A 95 0.13 26.19 -8.94
C ILE A 95 -0.42 26.19 -10.37
N LYS A 96 -0.88 25.05 -10.86
CA LYS A 96 -1.40 24.93 -12.22
C LYS A 96 -2.66 25.75 -12.44
N LYS A 97 -3.55 25.78 -11.43
CA LYS A 97 -4.75 26.64 -11.42
C LYS A 97 -4.36 28.11 -11.50
N LYS A 98 -3.42 28.57 -10.66
CA LYS A 98 -2.96 29.97 -10.66
C LYS A 98 -2.32 30.36 -11.99
N ASN A 99 -1.49 29.48 -12.57
CA ASN A 99 -0.90 29.72 -13.88
C ASN A 99 -1.97 29.84 -14.97
N LEU A 100 -2.96 28.93 -14.98
CA LEU A 100 -4.07 28.99 -15.93
C LEU A 100 -4.91 30.28 -15.77
N GLU A 101 -5.18 30.70 -14.54
CA GLU A 101 -5.88 31.96 -14.27
C GLU A 101 -5.08 33.18 -14.78
N GLN A 102 -3.76 33.17 -14.61
CA GLN A 102 -2.88 34.23 -15.10
C GLN A 102 -2.83 34.24 -16.63
N ASP A 103 -2.68 33.08 -17.28
CA ASP A 103 -2.67 32.94 -18.73
C ASP A 103 -4.00 33.39 -19.34
N LEU A 104 -5.12 33.01 -18.74
CA LEU A 104 -6.45 33.44 -19.17
C LEU A 104 -6.61 34.96 -19.05
N LYS A 105 -6.15 35.55 -17.94
CA LYS A 105 -6.19 37.02 -17.75
C LYS A 105 -5.34 37.74 -18.81
N ASN A 106 -4.15 37.23 -19.12
CA ASN A 106 -3.29 37.79 -20.14
C ASN A 106 -3.94 37.70 -21.53
N ALA A 107 -4.50 36.55 -21.89
CA ALA A 107 -5.21 36.36 -23.15
C ALA A 107 -6.43 37.28 -23.29
N ILE A 108 -7.21 37.46 -22.21
CA ILE A 108 -8.34 38.41 -22.20
C ILE A 108 -7.85 39.85 -22.46
N ASN A 109 -6.78 40.27 -21.77
CA ASN A 109 -6.23 41.61 -21.94
C ASN A 109 -5.70 41.85 -23.37
N GLN A 110 -4.98 40.88 -23.94
CA GLN A 110 -4.50 40.93 -25.32
C GLN A 110 -5.67 41.02 -26.30
N ASN A 111 -6.68 40.17 -26.15
CA ASN A 111 -7.87 40.22 -27.01
C ASN A 111 -8.60 41.57 -26.92
N ILE A 112 -8.70 42.18 -25.73
CA ILE A 112 -9.28 43.51 -25.55
C ILE A 112 -8.44 44.57 -26.28
N GLU A 113 -7.12 44.49 -26.20
CA GLU A 113 -6.21 45.40 -26.89
C GLU A 113 -6.34 45.28 -28.42
N ASP A 114 -6.39 44.06 -28.94
CA ASP A 114 -6.62 43.77 -30.36
C ASP A 114 -7.96 44.30 -30.86
N ILE A 115 -9.04 44.09 -30.09
CA ILE A 115 -10.37 44.64 -30.40
C ILE A 115 -10.33 46.16 -30.45
N ASN A 116 -9.65 46.81 -29.50
CA ASN A 116 -9.52 48.26 -29.46
C ASN A 116 -8.71 48.80 -30.64
N LEU A 117 -7.62 48.11 -31.03
CA LEU A 117 -6.83 48.43 -32.22
C LEU A 117 -7.67 48.30 -33.49
N ALA A 118 -8.38 47.18 -33.66
CA ALA A 118 -9.27 46.96 -34.80
C ALA A 118 -10.38 48.02 -34.87
N ALA A 119 -10.98 48.37 -33.73
CA ALA A 119 -11.99 49.43 -33.65
C ALA A 119 -11.42 50.81 -34.01
N LYS A 120 -10.18 51.12 -33.60
CA LYS A 120 -9.48 52.36 -33.95
C LYS A 120 -9.17 52.42 -35.44
N GLN A 121 -8.63 51.35 -36.02
CA GLN A 121 -8.37 51.23 -37.46
C GLN A 121 -9.65 51.33 -38.29
N PHE A 122 -10.75 50.72 -37.82
CA PHE A 122 -12.05 50.86 -38.46
C PHE A 122 -12.52 52.31 -38.44
N ARG A 123 -12.43 53.00 -37.30
CA ARG A 123 -12.81 54.43 -37.18
C ARG A 123 -12.01 55.33 -38.11
N THR A 124 -10.70 55.11 -38.26
CA THR A 124 -9.85 55.89 -39.19
C THR A 124 -10.19 55.60 -40.65
N ASN A 125 -10.42 54.32 -40.99
CA ASN A 125 -10.70 53.92 -42.38
C ASN A 125 -12.18 54.14 -42.77
N LYS A 126 -13.08 54.40 -41.82
CA LYS A 126 -14.52 54.59 -42.04
C LYS A 126 -14.80 55.71 -43.04
N SER A 127 -14.07 56.82 -42.98
CA SER A 127 -14.30 57.97 -43.87
C SER A 127 -14.11 57.59 -45.33
N ALA A 128 -12.99 56.92 -45.66
CA ALA A 128 -12.74 56.45 -47.02
C ALA A 128 -13.77 55.39 -47.48
N ALA A 129 -14.17 54.49 -46.58
CA ALA A 129 -15.20 53.49 -46.87
C ALA A 129 -16.60 54.10 -47.07
N ILE A 130 -16.99 55.08 -46.25
CA ILE A 130 -18.26 55.82 -46.38
C ILE A 130 -18.27 56.60 -47.69
N ILE A 131 -17.19 57.29 -48.04
CA ILE A 131 -17.11 58.06 -49.29
C ILE A 131 -17.28 57.13 -50.49
N LYS A 132 -16.61 55.97 -50.50
CA LYS A 132 -16.79 54.95 -51.54
C LYS A 132 -18.23 54.42 -51.60
N LEU A 133 -18.86 54.18 -50.45
CA LEU A 133 -20.25 53.72 -50.37
C LEU A 133 -21.21 54.80 -50.91
N ALA A 134 -21.00 56.06 -50.55
CA ALA A 134 -21.79 57.20 -51.01
C ALA A 134 -21.68 57.41 -52.53
N VAL A 135 -20.46 57.31 -53.09
CA VAL A 135 -20.24 57.30 -54.54
C VAL A 135 -21.07 56.20 -55.21
N ASN A 136 -21.01 54.98 -54.70
CA ASN A 136 -21.73 53.84 -55.29
C ASN A 136 -23.25 54.00 -55.22
N ILE A 137 -23.77 54.56 -54.12
CA ILE A 137 -25.20 54.86 -53.96
C ILE A 137 -25.64 55.96 -54.94
N ILE A 138 -24.87 57.04 -55.05
CA ILE A 138 -25.17 58.15 -55.97
C ILE A 138 -25.12 57.67 -57.43
N GLU A 139 -24.13 56.86 -57.81
CA GLU A 139 -24.04 56.27 -59.14
C GLU A 139 -25.24 55.38 -59.47
N LYS A 140 -25.71 54.56 -58.49
CA LYS A 140 -26.90 53.72 -58.66
C LYS A 140 -28.21 54.49 -58.76
N ILE A 141 -28.36 55.60 -58.03
CA ILE A 141 -29.61 56.37 -57.98
C ILE A 141 -29.68 57.40 -59.12
N ALA A 142 -28.58 58.10 -59.41
CA ALA A 142 -28.54 59.20 -60.39
C ALA A 142 -28.12 58.76 -61.80
N GLY A 143 -27.66 57.51 -61.98
CA GLY A 143 -27.27 56.96 -63.28
C GLY A 143 -26.06 57.62 -63.95
N THR A 144 -25.32 58.46 -63.21
CA THR A 144 -24.16 59.22 -63.68
C THR A 144 -22.99 59.04 -62.71
N LYS A 145 -21.74 59.11 -63.21
CA LYS A 145 -20.52 58.95 -62.39
C LYS A 145 -20.41 60.07 -61.36
N ALA A 146 -20.34 59.74 -60.08
CA ALA A 146 -20.22 60.72 -58.99
C ALA A 146 -18.77 61.20 -58.82
N ASP A 147 -18.57 62.50 -58.60
CA ASP A 147 -17.24 63.08 -58.41
C ASP A 147 -16.74 62.89 -56.96
N MET A 148 -15.64 62.15 -56.83
CA MET A 148 -15.04 61.75 -55.57
C MET A 148 -14.44 62.93 -54.80
N ASN A 149 -14.00 63.99 -55.48
CA ASN A 149 -13.33 65.15 -54.85
C ASN A 149 -14.30 66.07 -54.10
N LEU A 150 -15.54 66.20 -54.59
CA LEU A 150 -16.57 67.02 -53.95
C LEU A 150 -17.03 66.39 -52.63
N LEU A 151 -17.17 65.06 -52.59
CA LEU A 151 -17.61 64.32 -51.41
C LEU A 151 -16.55 64.29 -50.30
N GLN A 152 -15.27 64.32 -50.66
CA GLN A 152 -14.16 64.32 -49.72
C GLN A 152 -14.00 65.66 -48.96
N ASN A 153 -14.52 66.76 -49.53
CA ASN A 153 -14.51 68.10 -48.94
C ASN A 153 -15.73 68.41 -48.04
N ILE A 154 -16.71 67.49 -47.95
CA ILE A 154 -17.88 67.67 -47.07
C ILE A 154 -17.44 67.38 -45.63
N LYS A 155 -17.20 68.43 -44.84
CA LYS A 155 -17.03 68.32 -43.39
C LYS A 155 -18.35 67.90 -42.75
N VAL A 156 -18.45 66.64 -42.36
CA VAL A 156 -19.50 66.18 -41.45
C VAL A 156 -19.21 66.81 -40.08
N LYS A 157 -20.15 67.64 -39.60
CA LYS A 157 -20.09 68.33 -38.30
C LYS A 157 -20.30 67.34 -37.16
#